data_AF-V5GK50-F1
#
_entry.id   AF-V5GK50-F1
#
_cell.length_a   1.000
_cell.length_b   1.000
_cell.length_c   1.000
_cell.angle_alpha   90.00
_cell.angle_beta   90.00
_cell.angle_gamma   90.00
#
_symmetry.space_group_name_H-M   'P 1'
#
loop_
_entity.id
_entity.type
_entity.pdbx_description
1 polymer ?
#
loop_
_entity_poly.entity_id
_entity_poly.type
_entity_poly.pdbx_seq_one_letter_code
_entity_poly.pdbx_strand_id
1 'polypeptide(L)'
;ETFAQHVFVGSVSPSQALIQFSTKLYLCDTEKILSELFYQFVLYNFRNFDCYKFSNKFSITELALICLELPEAGWTPEDGDKPELARRITEILTDKGPMLS
;
A
#
# COMPACT_ATOMS: atom_id res chain seq x y z
N GLU A 1 17.91 -16.22 -7.10
CA GLU A 1 19.15 -15.89 -7.84
C GLU A 1 18.95 -14.73 -8.81
N THR A 2 18.02 -14.83 -9.77
CA THR A 2 17.72 -13.76 -10.76
C THR A 2 17.60 -12.37 -10.16
N PHE A 3 16.68 -12.15 -9.21
CA PHE A 3 16.51 -10.83 -8.58
C PHE A 3 17.70 -10.39 -7.71
N ALA A 4 18.49 -11.31 -7.18
CA ALA A 4 19.64 -10.97 -6.34
C ALA A 4 20.85 -10.49 -7.14
N GLN A 5 20.92 -10.83 -8.44
CA GLN A 5 22.08 -10.58 -9.30
C GLN A 5 21.69 -9.90 -10.62
N HIS A 6 20.48 -9.35 -10.71
CA HIS A 6 20.05 -8.62 -11.89
C HIS A 6 20.76 -7.26 -11.99
N VAL A 7 20.88 -6.76 -13.22
CA VAL A 7 21.21 -5.37 -13.51
C VAL A 7 19.92 -4.66 -13.86
N PHE A 8 19.60 -3.59 -13.15
CA PHE A 8 18.47 -2.74 -13.49
C PHE A 8 18.78 -1.96 -14.77
N VAL A 9 17.88 -2.03 -15.75
CA VAL A 9 18.04 -1.36 -17.05
C VAL A 9 17.26 -0.05 -17.08
N GLY A 10 16.00 -0.07 -16.65
CA GLY A 10 15.16 1.13 -16.62
C GLY A 10 13.69 0.84 -16.35
N SER A 11 12.96 1.88 -15.94
CA SER A 11 11.51 1.84 -15.78
C SER A 11 10.82 2.18 -17.10
N VAL A 12 9.80 1.39 -17.46
CA VAL A 12 8.94 1.65 -18.62
C VAL A 12 7.69 2.42 -18.16
N SER A 13 7.15 2.05 -17.00
CA SER A 13 6.02 2.70 -16.34
C SER A 13 6.13 2.50 -14.82
N PRO A 14 5.23 3.07 -14.00
CA PRO A 14 5.20 2.80 -12.56
C PRO A 14 5.01 1.30 -12.21
N SER A 15 4.34 0.54 -13.07
CA SER A 15 4.06 -0.89 -12.86
C SER A 15 4.99 -1.82 -13.64
N GLN A 16 5.93 -1.29 -14.44
CA GLN A 16 6.79 -2.10 -15.29
C GLN A 16 8.23 -1.60 -15.36
N ALA A 17 9.18 -2.53 -15.26
CA ALA A 17 10.61 -2.26 -15.40
C ALA A 17 11.33 -3.35 -16.18
N LEU A 18 12.46 -2.96 -16.79
CA LEU A 18 13.38 -3.86 -17.45
C LEU A 18 14.54 -4.21 -16.54
N ILE A 19 14.82 -5.49 -16.44
CA ILE A 19 16.02 -6.01 -15.77
C ILE A 19 16.77 -6.95 -16.72
N GLN A 20 18.10 -6.94 -16.63
CA GLN A 20 18.94 -7.91 -17.30
C GLN A 20 19.50 -8.89 -16.29
N PHE A 21 19.46 -10.18 -16.60
CA PHE A 21 20.18 -11.21 -15.85
C PHE A 21 20.89 -12.13 -16.83
N SER A 22 22.22 -12.24 -16.70
CA SER A 22 23.08 -12.88 -17.70
C SER A 22 22.85 -12.26 -19.10
N THR A 23 22.56 -13.06 -20.11
CA THR A 23 22.27 -12.61 -21.49
C THR A 23 20.79 -12.34 -21.76
N LYS A 24 19.91 -12.48 -20.76
CA LYS A 24 18.46 -12.35 -20.91
C LYS A 24 17.98 -11.00 -20.41
N LEU A 25 17.12 -10.35 -21.20
CA LEU A 25 16.38 -9.16 -20.83
C LEU A 25 14.96 -9.57 -20.45
N TYR A 26 14.49 -9.08 -19.30
CA TYR A 26 13.17 -9.39 -18.76
C TYR A 26 12.35 -8.10 -18.63
N LEU A 27 11.08 -8.19 -19.02
CA LEU A 27 10.06 -7.23 -18.62
C LEU A 27 9.40 -7.74 -17.34
N CYS A 28 9.48 -6.94 -16.29
CA CYS A 28 8.97 -7.27 -14.98
C CYS A 28 7.71 -6.47 -14.67
N ASP A 29 6.74 -7.14 -14.05
CA ASP A 29 5.58 -6.53 -13.41
C ASP A 29 6.00 -6.05 -12.00
N THR A 30 6.41 -4.78 -11.93
CA THR A 30 6.97 -4.17 -10.73
C THR A 30 5.92 -4.07 -9.63
N GLU A 31 4.65 -3.88 -9.98
CA GLU A 31 3.54 -3.81 -9.01
C GLU A 31 3.40 -5.12 -8.24
N LYS A 32 3.36 -6.26 -8.94
CA LYS A 32 3.30 -7.59 -8.28
C LYS A 32 4.54 -7.90 -7.48
N ILE A 33 5.73 -7.59 -8.02
CA ILE A 33 6.99 -7.86 -7.33
C ILE A 33 7.07 -7.05 -6.03
N LEU A 34 6.71 -5.77 -6.06
CA LEU A 34 6.72 -4.93 -4.86
C LEU A 34 5.66 -5.37 -3.86
N SER A 35 4.47 -5.78 -4.30
CA SER A 35 3.42 -6.32 -3.42
C SER A 35 3.94 -7.53 -2.62
N GLU A 36 4.57 -8.50 -3.30
CA GLU A 36 5.17 -9.67 -2.63
C GLU A 36 6.36 -9.29 -1.73
N LEU A 37 7.19 -8.36 -2.17
CA LEU A 37 8.32 -7.86 -1.37
C LEU A 37 7.82 -7.23 -0.07
N PHE A 38 6.84 -6.33 -0.14
CA PHE A 38 6.28 -5.68 1.05
C PHE A 38 5.54 -6.66 1.94
N TYR A 39 4.81 -7.61 1.37
CA TYR A 39 4.16 -8.67 2.15
C TYR A 39 5.19 -9.48 2.95
N GLN A 40 6.25 -9.96 2.30
CA GLN A 40 7.33 -10.69 2.97
C GLN A 40 8.05 -9.81 3.99
N PHE A 41 8.35 -8.56 3.65
CA PHE A 41 8.97 -7.60 4.55
C PHE A 41 8.14 -7.41 5.83
N VAL A 42 6.81 -7.29 5.70
CA VAL A 42 5.91 -7.15 6.84
C VAL A 42 5.91 -8.40 7.72
N LEU A 43 5.90 -9.59 7.12
CA LEU A 43 5.93 -10.85 7.87
C LEU A 43 7.25 -11.05 8.61
N TYR A 44 8.39 -10.81 7.96
CA TYR A 44 9.71 -11.01 8.56
C TYR A 44 10.04 -9.99 9.65
N ASN A 45 9.48 -8.78 9.56
CA ASN A 45 9.74 -7.69 10.51
C ASN A 45 8.54 -7.39 11.42
N PHE A 46 7.63 -8.36 11.60
CA PHE A 46 6.46 -8.16 12.44
C PHE A 46 6.85 -7.69 13.85
N ARG A 47 6.25 -6.58 14.31
CA ARG A 47 6.59 -5.84 15.55
C ARG A 47 7.99 -5.22 15.63
N ASN A 48 8.73 -5.20 14.52
CA ASN A 48 10.09 -4.65 14.44
C ASN A 48 10.21 -3.64 13.29
N PHE A 49 9.24 -2.73 13.18
CA PHE A 49 9.28 -1.64 12.20
C PHE A 49 9.75 -0.35 12.84
N ASP A 50 10.54 0.42 12.09
CA ASP A 50 10.73 1.83 12.36
C ASP A 50 9.49 2.65 11.97
N CYS A 51 9.38 3.83 12.56
CA CYS A 51 8.26 4.73 12.34
C CYS A 51 8.60 5.84 11.34
N TYR A 52 7.83 5.92 10.25
CA TYR A 52 7.81 7.11 9.39
C TYR A 52 6.85 8.15 9.95
N LYS A 53 7.39 9.24 10.49
CA LYS A 53 6.59 10.35 11.01
C LYS A 53 6.22 11.32 9.89
N PHE A 54 4.94 11.45 9.61
CA PHE A 54 4.43 12.45 8.68
C PHE A 54 4.71 13.86 9.21
N SER A 55 5.04 14.78 8.30
CA SER A 55 5.26 16.20 8.63
C SER A 55 3.99 16.88 9.15
N ASN A 56 2.84 16.51 8.58
CA ASN A 56 1.52 16.97 8.98
C ASN A 56 0.72 15.79 9.54
N LYS A 57 -0.08 16.07 10.57
CA LYS A 57 -1.06 15.10 11.07
C LYS A 57 -2.25 15.05 10.11
N PHE A 58 -2.76 13.85 9.86
CA PHE A 58 -3.94 13.64 9.03
C PHE A 58 -5.12 13.21 9.88
N SER A 59 -6.31 13.69 9.54
CA SER A 59 -7.57 13.21 10.13
C SER A 59 -7.98 11.90 9.46
N ILE A 60 -8.15 10.83 10.25
CA ILE A 60 -8.65 9.54 9.74
C ILE A 60 -10.05 9.71 9.13
N THR A 61 -10.89 10.56 9.71
CA THR A 61 -12.24 10.82 9.20
C THR A 61 -12.22 11.50 7.84
N GLU A 62 -11.33 12.47 7.63
CA GLU A 62 -11.18 13.14 6.33
C GLU A 62 -10.67 12.17 5.27
N LEU A 63 -9.68 11.33 5.61
CA LEU A 63 -9.17 10.30 4.70
C LEU A 63 -10.25 9.26 4.34
N ALA A 64 -11.08 8.87 5.31
CA ALA A 64 -12.19 7.95 5.08
C ALA A 64 -13.25 8.57 4.17
N LEU A 65 -13.58 9.85 4.33
CA LEU A 65 -14.48 10.57 3.43
C LEU A 65 -13.91 10.63 2.00
N ILE A 66 -12.63 10.99 1.85
CA ILE A 66 -11.97 11.00 0.54
C ILE A 66 -12.05 9.61 -0.10
N CYS A 67 -11.78 8.55 0.66
CA CYS A 67 -11.87 7.17 0.19
C CYS A 67 -13.29 6.84 -0.32
N LEU A 68 -14.34 7.20 0.42
CA LEU A 68 -15.73 6.95 0.03
C LEU A 68 -16.19 7.76 -1.20
N GLU A 69 -15.45 8.78 -1.63
CA GLU A 69 -15.67 9.47 -2.92
C GLU A 69 -14.97 8.78 -4.10
N LEU A 70 -14.04 7.88 -3.84
CA LEU A 70 -13.28 7.18 -4.86
C LEU A 70 -14.04 5.92 -5.35
N PRO A 71 -14.05 5.63 -6.66
CA PRO A 71 -14.72 4.45 -7.20
C PRO A 71 -14.12 3.13 -6.65
N GLU A 72 -12.84 3.14 -6.29
CA GLU A 72 -12.13 1.98 -5.73
C GLU A 72 -12.68 1.54 -4.36
N ALA A 73 -13.35 2.44 -3.62
CA ALA A 73 -14.00 2.07 -2.37
C ALA A 73 -15.24 1.19 -2.57
N GLY A 74 -15.79 1.15 -3.78
CA GLY A 74 -16.96 0.35 -4.11
C GLY A 74 -18.22 0.75 -3.36
N TRP A 75 -18.26 1.96 -2.78
CA TRP A 75 -19.42 2.47 -2.05
C TRP A 75 -20.63 2.62 -2.99
N THR A 76 -21.78 2.17 -2.52
CA THR A 76 -23.06 2.41 -3.16
C THR A 76 -24.05 3.05 -2.19
N PRO A 77 -25.14 3.70 -2.67
CA PRO A 77 -26.12 4.33 -1.79
C PRO A 77 -26.75 3.38 -0.76
N GLU A 78 -26.74 2.07 -1.03
CA GLU A 78 -27.23 1.02 -0.14
C GLU A 78 -26.34 0.82 1.11
N ASP A 79 -25.06 1.20 1.05
CA ASP A 79 -24.13 1.10 2.18
C ASP A 79 -24.40 2.15 3.27
N GLY A 80 -25.18 3.18 2.95
CA GLY A 80 -25.58 4.25 3.87
C GLY A 80 -24.77 5.53 3.74
N ASP A 81 -24.97 6.42 4.72
CA ASP A 81 -24.43 7.78 4.70
C ASP A 81 -22.91 7.82 4.90
N LYS A 82 -22.20 8.50 3.99
CA LYS A 82 -20.73 8.55 3.99
C LYS A 82 -20.14 9.18 5.26
N PRO A 83 -20.64 10.33 5.78
CA PRO A 83 -20.23 10.87 7.08
C PRO A 83 -20.32 9.85 8.22
N GLU A 84 -21.42 9.11 8.31
CA GLU A 84 -21.59 8.10 9.36
C GLU A 84 -20.63 6.91 9.17
N LEU A 85 -20.44 6.44 7.94
CA LEU A 85 -19.44 5.40 7.62
C LEU A 85 -18.03 5.86 7.97
N ALA A 86 -17.65 7.10 7.63
CA ALA A 86 -16.35 7.68 7.94
C ALA A 86 -16.12 7.80 9.47
N ARG A 87 -17.15 8.17 10.22
CA ARG A 87 -17.13 8.18 11.70
C ARG A 87 -16.85 6.77 12.23
N ARG A 88 -17.57 5.77 11.74
CA ARG A 88 -17.41 4.37 12.16
C ARG A 88 -16.02 3.81 11.81
N ILE A 89 -15.48 4.11 10.63
CA ILE A 89 -14.11 3.75 10.24
C ILE A 89 -13.10 4.35 11.23
N THR A 90 -13.28 5.63 11.57
CA THR A 90 -12.43 6.33 12.53
C THR A 90 -12.45 5.67 13.91
N GLU A 91 -13.62 5.28 14.40
CA GLU A 91 -13.79 4.61 15.69
C GLU A 91 -13.07 3.26 15.72
N ILE A 92 -13.26 2.44 14.68
CA ILE A 92 -12.63 1.11 14.58
C ILE A 92 -11.10 1.24 14.54
N LEU A 93 -10.58 2.13 13.70
CA LEU A 93 -9.13 2.31 13.56
C LEU A 93 -8.50 2.90 14.83
N THR A 94 -9.21 3.77 15.55
CA THR A 94 -8.76 4.32 16.82
C THR A 94 -8.75 3.24 17.92
N ASP A 95 -9.78 2.39 17.99
CA ASP A 95 -9.85 1.24 18.92
C ASP A 95 -8.69 0.25 18.67
N LYS A 96 -8.36 -0.02 17.40
CA LYS A 96 -7.22 -0.86 17.02
C LYS A 96 -5.86 -0.16 17.08
N GLY A 97 -5.83 1.14 17.34
CA GLY A 97 -4.63 1.96 17.38
C GLY A 97 -3.47 1.36 18.19
N PRO A 98 -3.69 0.87 19.43
CA PRO A 98 -2.61 0.27 20.24
C PRO A 98 -2.00 -1.01 19.66
N MET A 99 -2.72 -1.72 18.79
CA MET A 99 -2.20 -2.91 18.10
C MET A 99 -1.45 -2.53 16.82
N LEU A 100 -1.92 -1.48 16.15
CA LEU A 100 -1.36 -0.97 14.90
C LEU A 100 -0.11 -0.08 15.09
N SER A 101 0.11 0.42 16.31
CA SER A 101 1.23 1.31 16.69
C SER A 101 2.54 0.59 16.90
#